data_AF-A0A7J5MZA7-F1
#
_entry.id   AF-A0A7J5MZA7-F1
#
_cell.length_a   1.000
_cell.length_b   1.000
_cell.length_c   1.000
_cell.angle_alpha   90.00
_cell.angle_beta   90.00
_cell.angle_gamma   90.00
#
_symmetry.space_group_name_H-M   'P 1'
#
loop_
_entity.id
_entity.type
_entity.pdbx_description
1 polymer ?
#
loop_
_entity_poly.entity_id
_entity_poly.type
_entity_poly.pdbx_seq_one_letter_code
_entity_poly.pdbx_strand_id
1 'polypeptide(L)'
;MKSVIPLGECPFCGGDVTVGVNEYDSETGMVYFSYGDRPRCENGCPVGRFDNQRCHFYGIWVTAEKDAAPVFRECWKKEVEALRNRPACPNCGRPANFKSDGKDFLILGCPHCRLWAKKTQTIAGLVDEWSKLVDRKREENKRKNGSAGLADLLNGLDGSHS
;
A
#
# COMPACT_ATOMS: atom_id res chain seq x y z
N MET A 1 26.90 0.79 -14.12
CA MET A 1 26.73 -0.67 -14.28
C MET A 1 25.28 -1.05 -13.97
N LYS A 2 24.75 -2.21 -14.40
CA LYS A 2 23.44 -2.70 -13.95
C LYS A 2 23.64 -3.91 -13.03
N SER A 3 23.14 -3.82 -11.80
CA SER A 3 23.19 -4.88 -10.80
C SER A 3 21.80 -5.39 -10.48
N VAL A 4 21.72 -6.61 -9.94
CA VAL A 4 20.46 -7.22 -9.48
C VAL A 4 20.54 -7.40 -7.98
N ILE A 5 19.56 -6.84 -7.27
CA ILE A 5 19.50 -6.86 -5.81
C ILE A 5 18.34 -7.77 -5.37
N PRO A 6 18.61 -8.80 -4.54
CA PRO A 6 17.57 -9.53 -3.83
C PRO A 6 16.90 -8.61 -2.79
N LEU A 7 15.58 -8.45 -2.91
CA LEU A 7 14.76 -7.62 -2.04
C LEU A 7 14.18 -8.40 -0.85
N GLY A 8 14.01 -9.72 -1.00
CA GLY A 8 13.40 -10.61 -0.01
C GLY A 8 12.14 -11.28 -0.56
N GLU A 9 11.23 -11.68 0.34
CA GLU A 9 10.06 -12.49 -0.03
C GLU A 9 8.94 -11.69 -0.71
N CYS A 10 8.24 -12.37 -1.62
CA CYS A 10 7.02 -11.90 -2.27
C CYS A 10 5.83 -11.97 -1.30
N PRO A 11 5.07 -10.88 -1.10
CA PRO A 11 3.92 -10.87 -0.19
C PRO A 11 2.72 -11.69 -0.70
N PHE A 12 2.75 -12.17 -1.94
CA PHE A 12 1.65 -12.92 -2.55
C PHE A 12 1.87 -14.43 -2.55
N CYS A 13 3.10 -14.88 -2.81
CA CYS A 13 3.41 -16.31 -2.97
C CYS A 13 4.53 -16.82 -2.06
N GLY A 14 5.23 -15.93 -1.32
CA GLY A 14 6.37 -16.28 -0.48
C GLY A 14 7.69 -16.51 -1.23
N GLY A 15 7.68 -16.60 -2.56
CA GLY A 15 8.90 -16.76 -3.37
C GLY A 15 9.77 -15.50 -3.45
N ASP A 16 10.94 -15.60 -4.06
CA ASP A 16 11.92 -14.52 -4.06
C ASP A 16 11.57 -13.34 -4.97
N VAL A 17 11.94 -12.14 -4.52
CA VAL A 17 11.82 -10.88 -5.26
C VAL A 17 13.18 -10.25 -5.47
N THR A 18 13.43 -9.81 -6.71
CA THR A 18 14.64 -9.12 -7.13
C THR A 18 14.31 -7.80 -7.80
N VAL A 19 15.26 -6.88 -7.85
CA VAL A 19 15.16 -5.64 -8.62
C VAL A 19 16.45 -5.33 -9.37
N GLY A 20 16.32 -4.83 -10.59
CA GLY A 20 17.44 -4.31 -11.36
C GLY A 20 17.74 -2.87 -10.95
N VAL A 21 19.00 -2.56 -10.68
CA VAL A 21 19.48 -1.24 -10.24
C VAL A 21 20.57 -0.76 -11.19
N ASN A 22 20.47 0.49 -11.61
CA ASN A 22 21.50 1.18 -12.39
C ASN A 22 22.44 1.93 -11.43
N GLU A 23 23.72 1.81 -11.69
CA GLU A 23 24.81 2.42 -10.94
C GLU A 23 25.53 3.45 -11.81
N TYR A 24 25.77 4.62 -11.22
CA TYR A 24 26.40 5.79 -11.85
C TYR A 24 27.52 6.30 -10.95
N ASP A 25 28.73 6.32 -11.49
CA ASP A 25 29.88 6.91 -10.82
C ASP A 25 29.93 8.41 -11.07
N SER A 26 30.14 9.18 -10.02
CA SER A 26 30.42 10.61 -10.12
C SER A 26 31.93 10.85 -10.29
N GLU A 27 32.28 11.94 -10.98
CA GLU A 27 33.67 12.43 -11.04
C GLU A 27 34.23 12.78 -9.64
N THR A 28 33.35 12.95 -8.64
CA THR A 28 33.70 13.25 -7.24
C THR A 28 33.93 12.00 -6.39
N GLY A 29 33.87 10.79 -6.96
CA GLY A 29 34.08 9.53 -6.25
C GLY A 29 32.87 8.99 -5.47
N MET A 30 31.68 9.57 -5.70
CA MET A 30 30.43 9.08 -5.16
C MET A 30 29.77 8.12 -6.15
N VAL A 31 29.24 7.01 -5.64
CA VAL A 31 28.47 6.06 -6.44
C VAL A 31 27.00 6.27 -6.16
N TYR A 32 26.21 6.25 -7.22
CA TYR A 32 24.80 6.51 -7.14
C TYR A 32 23.97 5.42 -7.78
N PHE A 33 22.85 5.09 -7.14
CA PHE A 33 22.00 3.99 -7.56
C PHE A 33 20.58 4.47 -7.87
N SER A 34 20.01 3.98 -8.97
CA SER A 34 18.61 4.21 -9.35
C SER A 34 17.93 2.92 -9.82
N TYR A 35 16.60 2.88 -9.85
CA TYR A 35 15.88 1.71 -10.37
C TYR A 35 16.16 1.56 -11.88
N GLY A 36 16.75 0.43 -12.27
CA GLY A 36 16.95 0.05 -13.67
C GLY A 36 15.81 -0.78 -14.24
N ASP A 37 15.15 -1.59 -13.39
CA ASP A 37 13.92 -2.33 -13.72
C ASP A 37 12.93 -2.26 -12.56
N ARG A 38 11.67 -2.62 -12.82
CA ARG A 38 10.69 -2.90 -11.77
C ARG A 38 11.03 -4.20 -11.02
N PRO A 39 10.67 -4.32 -9.72
CA PRO A 39 10.78 -5.57 -8.98
C PRO A 39 10.10 -6.73 -9.72
N ARG A 40 10.73 -7.90 -9.64
CA ARG A 40 10.25 -9.14 -10.25
C ARG A 40 10.21 -10.23 -9.21
N CYS A 41 9.09 -10.93 -9.15
CA CYS A 41 8.94 -12.16 -8.39
C CYS A 41 9.26 -13.34 -9.32
N GLU A 42 10.03 -14.31 -8.84
CA GLU A 42 10.36 -15.53 -9.59
C GLU A 42 9.12 -16.28 -10.11
N ASN A 43 8.01 -16.22 -9.35
CA ASN A 43 6.74 -16.88 -9.68
C ASN A 43 5.79 -15.99 -10.50
N GLY A 44 6.26 -14.85 -11.01
CA GLY A 44 5.46 -13.97 -11.87
C GLY A 44 4.36 -13.16 -11.17
N CYS A 45 4.37 -13.09 -9.84
CA CYS A 45 3.43 -12.24 -9.10
C CYS A 45 3.58 -10.76 -9.51
N PRO A 46 2.52 -9.93 -9.40
CA PRO A 46 2.50 -8.56 -9.89
C PRO A 46 3.27 -7.58 -8.99
N VAL A 47 4.39 -8.00 -8.40
CA VAL A 47 5.21 -7.20 -7.49
C VAL A 47 5.82 -5.96 -8.17
N GLY A 48 5.99 -5.98 -9.49
CA GLY A 48 6.42 -4.80 -10.25
C GLY A 48 5.40 -3.65 -10.26
N ARG A 49 4.21 -3.85 -9.67
CA ARG A 49 3.19 -2.81 -9.45
C ARG A 49 3.26 -2.18 -8.07
N PHE A 50 4.16 -2.63 -7.20
CA PHE A 50 4.51 -1.85 -6.03
C PHE A 50 4.97 -0.46 -6.44
N ASP A 51 4.73 0.50 -5.56
CA ASP A 51 4.90 1.89 -5.93
C ASP A 51 6.36 2.27 -5.81
N ASN A 52 7.14 1.86 -6.82
CA ASN A 52 8.49 2.35 -6.99
C ASN A 52 8.50 3.90 -7.12
N GLN A 53 7.36 4.56 -7.34
CA GLN A 53 7.23 6.02 -7.33
C GLN A 53 7.16 6.63 -5.94
N ARG A 54 6.84 5.88 -4.89
CA ARG A 54 7.18 6.31 -3.53
C ARG A 54 8.68 6.29 -3.29
N CYS A 55 9.45 5.59 -4.13
CA CYS A 55 10.88 5.80 -4.29
C CYS A 55 11.24 6.81 -5.40
N HIS A 56 10.28 7.43 -6.10
CA HIS A 56 10.45 8.75 -6.73
C HIS A 56 10.42 9.86 -5.65
N PHE A 57 11.05 9.63 -4.50
CA PHE A 57 11.67 10.73 -3.78
C PHE A 57 12.69 11.33 -4.74
N TYR A 58 12.31 12.41 -5.42
CA TYR A 58 13.17 13.46 -5.97
C TYR A 58 14.64 13.09 -6.24
N GLY A 59 14.89 12.12 -7.12
CA GLY A 59 16.25 11.67 -7.38
C GLY A 59 16.97 11.20 -6.10
N ILE A 60 16.52 10.10 -5.49
CA ILE A 60 17.43 9.28 -4.69
C ILE A 60 18.48 8.72 -5.65
N TRP A 61 19.48 9.54 -5.89
CA TRP A 61 20.85 9.13 -5.95
C TRP A 61 21.13 8.50 -4.57
N VAL A 62 21.05 7.18 -4.42
CA VAL A 62 21.54 6.56 -3.18
C VAL A 62 23.04 6.81 -3.20
N THR A 63 23.50 7.80 -2.46
CA THR A 63 24.93 7.98 -2.21
C THR A 63 25.33 6.91 -1.20
N ALA A 64 25.76 5.77 -1.72
CA ALA A 64 26.39 4.76 -0.90
C ALA A 64 27.87 4.77 -1.24
N GLU A 65 28.73 4.66 -0.23
CA GLU A 65 30.16 4.52 -0.49
C GLU A 65 30.46 3.27 -1.33
N LYS A 66 29.67 2.18 -1.17
CA LYS A 66 29.91 0.87 -1.82
C LYS A 66 28.70 -0.03 -2.11
N ASP A 67 27.63 -0.02 -1.29
CA ASP A 67 26.49 -0.95 -1.46
C ASP A 67 25.14 -0.30 -1.13
N ALA A 68 24.20 -0.31 -2.10
CA ALA A 68 22.85 0.22 -1.94
C ALA A 68 21.81 -0.83 -1.53
N ALA A 69 22.15 -2.13 -1.55
CA ALA A 69 21.21 -3.21 -1.28
C ALA A 69 20.43 -3.07 0.03
N PRO A 70 21.02 -2.61 1.17
CA PRO A 70 20.28 -2.41 2.40
C PRO A 70 19.11 -1.43 2.26
N VAL A 71 19.30 -0.32 1.53
CA VAL A 71 18.28 0.71 1.32
C VAL A 71 17.11 0.15 0.52
N PHE A 72 17.39 -0.53 -0.59
CA PHE A 72 16.36 -1.14 -1.42
C PHE A 72 15.56 -2.21 -0.66
N ARG A 73 16.22 -3.05 0.15
CA ARG A 73 15.56 -4.06 1.00
C ARG A 73 14.67 -3.42 2.07
N GLU A 74 15.12 -2.33 2.70
CA GLU A 74 14.32 -1.63 3.69
C GLU A 74 13.07 -0.99 3.06
N CYS A 75 13.20 -0.37 1.88
CA CYS A 75 12.08 0.15 1.12
C CYS A 75 11.06 -0.95 0.78
N TRP A 76 11.55 -2.08 0.25
CA TRP A 76 10.70 -3.24 -0.06
C TRP A 76 9.95 -3.74 1.18
N LYS A 77 10.66 -3.89 2.31
CA LYS A 77 10.06 -4.34 3.57
C LYS A 77 8.93 -3.40 4.03
N LYS A 78 9.13 -2.08 3.97
CA LYS A 78 8.09 -1.09 4.34
C LYS A 78 6.84 -1.21 3.48
N GLU A 79 7.00 -1.40 2.17
CA GLU A 79 5.86 -1.57 1.27
C GLU A 79 5.09 -2.88 1.53
N VAL A 80 5.83 -3.97 1.76
CA VAL A 80 5.26 -5.28 2.11
C VAL A 80 4.51 -5.21 3.45
N GLU A 81 5.09 -4.53 4.45
CA GLU A 81 4.46 -4.33 5.75
C GLU A 81 3.18 -3.49 5.63
N ALA A 82 3.19 -2.40 4.86
CA ALA A 82 1.99 -1.60 4.62
C ALA A 82 0.87 -2.43 3.95
N LEU A 83 1.24 -3.30 3.00
CA LEU A 83 0.29 -4.21 2.38
C LEU A 83 -0.28 -5.22 3.39
N ARG A 84 0.58 -5.87 4.19
CA ARG A 84 0.18 -6.89 5.18
C ARG A 84 -0.69 -6.29 6.28
N ASN A 85 -0.36 -5.08 6.74
CA ASN A 85 -1.05 -4.37 7.81
C ASN A 85 -2.20 -3.47 7.33
N ARG A 86 -2.63 -3.60 6.08
CA ARG A 86 -3.77 -2.84 5.54
C ARG A 86 -5.02 -3.06 6.42
N PRO A 87 -5.85 -2.02 6.61
CA PRO A 87 -7.00 -2.13 7.50
C PRO A 87 -8.04 -3.15 6.98
N ALA A 88 -8.74 -3.79 7.91
CA ALA A 88 -9.88 -4.63 7.58
C ALA A 88 -11.09 -3.79 7.12
N CYS A 89 -12.09 -4.45 6.54
CA CYS A 89 -13.34 -3.81 6.12
C CYS A 89 -14.03 -3.09 7.30
N PRO A 90 -14.37 -1.80 7.18
CA PRO A 90 -15.02 -1.05 8.26
C PRO A 90 -16.44 -1.54 8.57
N ASN A 91 -17.06 -2.28 7.67
CA ASN A 91 -18.45 -2.74 7.81
C ASN A 91 -18.56 -4.16 8.39
N CYS A 92 -17.62 -5.05 8.07
CA CYS A 92 -17.71 -6.47 8.46
C CYS A 92 -16.44 -7.05 9.11
N GLY A 93 -15.38 -6.25 9.28
CA GLY A 93 -14.13 -6.69 9.92
C GLY A 93 -13.29 -7.70 9.12
N ARG A 94 -13.75 -8.15 7.94
CA ARG A 94 -12.99 -9.09 7.10
C ARG A 94 -11.80 -8.40 6.41
N PRO A 95 -10.69 -9.12 6.18
CA PRO A 95 -9.56 -8.59 5.41
C PRO A 95 -9.96 -8.09 4.02
N ALA A 96 -9.33 -7.02 3.56
CA ALA A 96 -9.49 -6.54 2.19
C ALA A 96 -8.77 -7.47 1.22
N ASN A 97 -9.42 -7.80 0.10
CA ASN A 97 -8.89 -8.67 -0.94
C ASN A 97 -8.65 -7.90 -2.23
N PHE A 98 -7.68 -8.39 -3.01
CA PHE A 98 -7.50 -7.95 -4.37
C PHE A 98 -8.51 -8.64 -5.29
N LYS A 99 -8.99 -7.88 -6.27
CA LYS A 99 -9.76 -8.39 -7.39
C LYS A 99 -9.15 -7.82 -8.68
N SER A 100 -9.05 -8.66 -9.71
CA SER A 100 -8.76 -8.20 -11.07
C SER A 100 -10.01 -7.54 -11.68
N ASP A 101 -9.83 -6.40 -12.33
CA ASP A 101 -10.92 -5.74 -13.07
C ASP A 101 -11.04 -6.20 -14.54
N GLY A 102 -10.23 -7.18 -14.95
CA GLY A 102 -10.22 -7.72 -16.31
C GLY A 102 -9.50 -6.86 -17.35
N LYS A 103 -8.94 -5.70 -16.96
CA LYS A 103 -8.18 -4.79 -17.83
C LYS A 103 -6.78 -4.55 -17.29
N ASP A 104 -6.17 -5.57 -16.71
CA ASP A 104 -4.89 -5.48 -16.03
C ASP A 104 -4.86 -4.47 -14.87
N PHE A 105 -5.98 -4.08 -14.25
CA PHE A 105 -5.93 -3.32 -12.99
C PHE A 105 -6.27 -4.21 -11.80
N LEU A 106 -5.53 -3.98 -10.71
CA LEU A 106 -5.88 -4.52 -9.40
C LEU A 106 -6.83 -3.53 -8.73
N ILE A 107 -7.86 -4.04 -8.06
CA ILE A 107 -8.72 -3.27 -7.17
C ILE A 107 -8.61 -3.90 -5.79
N LEU A 108 -8.50 -3.07 -4.75
CA LEU A 108 -8.49 -3.51 -3.36
C LEU A 108 -9.84 -3.20 -2.71
N GLY A 109 -10.39 -4.14 -1.96
CA GLY A 109 -11.61 -3.90 -1.20
C GLY A 109 -12.21 -5.11 -0.52
N CYS A 110 -13.45 -4.98 -0.06
CA CYS A 110 -14.22 -6.05 0.55
C CYS A 110 -15.27 -6.58 -0.44
N PRO A 111 -15.10 -7.80 -0.97
CA PRO A 111 -16.08 -8.39 -1.88
C PRO A 111 -17.43 -8.65 -1.20
N HIS A 112 -17.42 -8.98 0.10
CA HIS A 112 -18.63 -9.27 0.86
C HIS A 112 -19.53 -8.04 1.00
N CYS A 113 -18.96 -6.90 1.39
CA CYS A 113 -19.70 -5.64 1.52
C CYS A 113 -19.78 -4.83 0.22
N ARG A 114 -19.25 -5.36 -0.90
CA ARG A 114 -19.12 -4.68 -2.20
C ARG A 114 -18.50 -3.28 -2.08
N LEU A 115 -17.54 -3.13 -1.16
CA LEU A 115 -16.88 -1.87 -0.85
C LEU A 115 -15.48 -1.88 -1.44
N TRP A 116 -15.17 -0.93 -2.32
CA TRP A 116 -13.93 -0.94 -3.10
C TRP A 116 -13.22 0.40 -3.01
N ALA A 117 -11.89 0.35 -2.89
CA ALA A 117 -11.04 1.53 -2.97
C ALA A 117 -11.13 2.18 -4.36
N LYS A 118 -10.77 3.48 -4.43
CA LYS A 118 -10.57 4.15 -5.71
C LYS A 118 -9.46 3.46 -6.49
N LYS A 119 -9.65 3.30 -7.80
CA LYS A 119 -8.63 2.67 -8.67
C LYS A 119 -7.35 3.48 -8.65
N THR A 120 -6.22 2.79 -8.58
CA THR A 120 -4.87 3.34 -8.74
C THR A 120 -4.03 2.37 -9.58
N GLN A 121 -2.89 2.84 -10.09
CA GLN A 121 -2.00 2.03 -10.90
C GLN A 121 -0.99 1.23 -10.07
N THR A 122 -0.85 1.54 -8.78
CA THR A 122 0.15 0.95 -7.89
C THR A 122 -0.50 0.22 -6.70
N ILE A 123 0.13 -0.86 -6.24
CA ILE A 123 -0.33 -1.62 -5.07
C ILE A 123 -0.33 -0.72 -3.82
N ALA A 124 0.72 0.09 -3.60
CA ALA A 124 0.76 1.00 -2.47
C ALA A 124 -0.35 2.06 -2.55
N GLY A 125 -0.59 2.63 -3.73
CA GLY A 125 -1.70 3.57 -3.94
C GLY A 125 -3.06 2.93 -3.68
N LEU A 126 -3.26 1.65 -4.01
CA LEU A 126 -4.50 0.94 -3.68
C LEU A 126 -4.67 0.80 -2.16
N VAL A 127 -3.59 0.46 -1.46
CA VAL A 127 -3.58 0.36 0.02
C VAL A 127 -3.90 1.71 0.65
N ASP A 128 -3.34 2.81 0.16
CA ASP A 128 -3.66 4.15 0.65
C ASP A 128 -5.11 4.53 0.43
N GLU A 129 -5.61 4.36 -0.79
CA GLU A 129 -6.99 4.72 -1.13
C GLU A 129 -7.99 3.86 -0.35
N TRP A 130 -7.63 2.60 -0.07
CA TRP A 130 -8.38 1.76 0.85
C TRP A 130 -8.36 2.31 2.27
N SER A 131 -7.19 2.61 2.83
CA SER A 131 -7.06 3.16 4.19
C SER A 131 -7.86 4.46 4.37
N LYS A 132 -7.72 5.41 3.44
CA LYS A 132 -8.52 6.65 3.44
C LYS A 132 -10.03 6.38 3.40
N LEU A 133 -10.45 5.37 2.63
CA LEU A 133 -11.85 4.97 2.57
C LEU A 133 -12.33 4.37 3.90
N VAL A 134 -11.51 3.53 4.54
CA VAL A 134 -11.83 2.94 5.86
C VAL A 134 -11.99 4.04 6.90
N ASP A 135 -11.06 5.00 6.94
CA ASP A 135 -11.10 6.11 7.91
C ASP A 135 -12.34 6.96 7.73
N ARG A 136 -12.67 7.35 6.50
CA ARG A 136 -13.92 8.08 6.21
C ARG A 136 -15.15 7.31 6.68
N LYS A 137 -15.21 5.99 6.42
CA LYS A 137 -16.35 5.15 6.84
C LYS A 137 -16.47 5.02 8.36
N ARG A 138 -15.34 4.92 9.06
CA ARG A 138 -15.33 4.92 10.54
C ARG A 138 -15.87 6.24 11.10
N GLU A 139 -15.46 7.37 10.53
CA GLU A 139 -15.97 8.69 10.94
C GLU A 139 -17.45 8.88 10.61
N GLU A 140 -17.91 8.42 9.44
CA GLU A 140 -19.34 8.42 9.09
C GLU A 140 -20.16 7.58 10.09
N ASN A 141 -19.68 6.38 10.45
CA ASN A 141 -20.37 5.50 11.39
C ASN A 141 -20.40 6.10 12.81
N LYS A 142 -19.31 6.73 13.26
CA LYS A 142 -19.28 7.45 14.54
C LYS A 142 -20.31 8.58 14.57
N ARG A 143 -20.40 9.39 13.51
CA ARG A 143 -21.38 10.48 13.41
C ARG A 143 -22.82 9.97 13.45
N LYS A 144 -23.12 8.90 12.70
CA LYS A 144 -24.47 8.28 12.68
C LYS A 144 -24.86 7.73 14.05
N ASN A 145 -23.96 7.02 14.72
CA ASN A 145 -24.22 6.46 16.04
C ASN A 145 -24.37 7.56 17.10
N GLY A 146 -23.58 8.64 17.00
CA GLY A 146 -23.71 9.82 17.86
C GLY A 146 -25.04 10.55 17.65
N SER A 147 -25.48 10.73 16.40
CA SER A 147 -26.78 11.34 16.11
C SER A 147 -27.96 10.48 16.52
N ALA A 148 -27.86 9.15 16.38
CA ALA A 148 -28.89 8.21 16.84
C ALA A 148 -29.01 8.23 18.36
N GLY A 149 -27.87 8.15 19.08
CA GLY A 149 -27.86 8.25 20.54
C GLY A 149 -28.38 9.59 21.06
N LEU A 150 -28.13 10.70 20.35
CA LEU A 150 -28.69 12.01 20.69
C LEU A 150 -30.21 12.06 20.45
N ALA A 151 -30.69 11.50 19.33
CA ALA A 151 -32.12 11.44 19.03
C ALA A 151 -32.89 10.59 20.05
N ASP A 152 -32.35 9.44 20.45
CA ASP A 152 -32.94 8.58 21.48
C ASP A 152 -33.00 9.28 22.85
N LEU A 153 -31.98 10.07 23.18
CA LEU A 153 -31.94 10.88 24.42
C LEU A 153 -32.99 12.00 24.42
N LEU A 154 -33.17 12.69 23.28
CA LEU A 154 -34.18 13.74 23.12
C LEU A 154 -35.60 13.16 23.18
N ASN A 155 -35.86 12.04 22.49
CA ASN A 155 -37.16 11.36 22.52
C ASN A 155 -37.52 10.84 23.92
N GLY A 156 -36.52 10.46 24.74
CA GLY A 156 -36.74 10.06 26.14
C GLY A 156 -37.12 11.22 27.07
N LEU A 157 -36.70 12.45 26.76
CA LEU A 157 -37.05 13.65 27.53
C LEU A 157 -38.47 14.13 27.21
N ASP A 158 -38.89 14.07 25.94
CA ASP A 158 -40.24 14.47 25.53
C ASP A 158 -41.33 13.49 26.00
N GLY A 159 -40.99 12.21 26.22
CA GLY A 159 -41.90 11.21 26.78
C GLY A 159 -42.10 11.26 28.30
N SER A 160 -41.39 12.15 29.01
CA SER A 160 -41.42 12.24 30.48
C SER A 160 -42.43 13.26 31.03
N HIS A 161 -43.23 13.88 30.15
CA HIS A 161 -44.35 14.76 30.52
C HIS A 161 -45.69 14.09 30.17
N SER A 162 -46.16 13.18 31.02
CA SER A 162 -47.55 12.71 31.05
C SER A 162 -47.95 12.43 32.49
#